data_AF-A0A8S1AYA9-F1
#
_entry.id   AF-A0A8S1AYA9-F1
#
_cell.length_a   1.000
_cell.length_b   1.000
_cell.length_c   1.000
_cell.angle_alpha   90.00
_cell.angle_beta   90.00
_cell.angle_gamma   90.00
#
_symmetry.space_group_name_H-M   'P 1'
#
loop_
_entity.id
_entity.type
_entity.pdbx_description
1 polymer ?
#
loop_
_entity_poly.entity_id
_entity_poly.type
_entity_poly.pdbx_seq_one_letter_code
_entity_poly.pdbx_strand_id
1 'polypeptide(L)'
;MDRMDEKLMPIKEENKKLKEKIGKLEKEIEHFKREKKSNNLIIFGLVEGENSTAELFQNIKENFKKDLNIKLEENEVNKLNRLGKPKAENKPRPVLCSLLS
;
A
#
# COMPACT_ATOMS: atom_id res chain seq x y z
N MET A 1 44.70 -2.37 -28.88
CA MET A 1 43.68 -2.77 -27.89
C MET A 1 44.00 -4.20 -27.51
N ASP A 2 44.07 -4.53 -26.22
CA ASP A 2 44.45 -5.89 -25.81
C ASP A 2 43.34 -6.87 -26.21
N ARG A 3 43.69 -8.09 -26.65
CA ARG A 3 42.72 -9.16 -27.02
C ARG A 3 41.69 -9.45 -25.91
N MET A 4 42.01 -9.11 -24.66
CA MET A 4 41.09 -9.22 -23.54
C MET A 4 40.04 -8.10 -23.54
N ASP A 5 40.38 -6.88 -23.95
CA ASP A 5 39.43 -5.76 -24.03
C ASP A 5 38.35 -6.01 -25.08
N GLU A 6 38.74 -6.56 -26.24
CA GLU A 6 37.80 -6.92 -27.32
C GLU A 6 36.77 -7.96 -26.86
N LYS A 7 37.16 -8.91 -26.01
CA LYS A 7 36.25 -9.89 -25.41
C LYS A 7 35.41 -9.33 -24.27
N LEU A 8 35.88 -8.28 -23.58
CA LEU A 8 35.17 -7.64 -22.47
C LEU A 8 34.08 -6.66 -22.93
N MET A 9 34.24 -6.04 -24.09
CA MET A 9 33.26 -5.10 -24.66
C MET A 9 31.83 -5.67 -24.77
N PRO A 10 31.59 -6.87 -25.34
CA PRO A 10 30.23 -7.42 -25.43
C PRO A 10 29.62 -7.67 -24.04
N ILE A 11 30.43 -8.08 -23.06
CA ILE A 11 29.98 -8.29 -21.68
C ILE A 11 29.61 -6.97 -21.01
N LYS A 12 30.34 -5.89 -21.27
CA LYS A 12 30.02 -4.54 -20.76
C LYS A 12 28.73 -4.01 -21.39
N GLU A 13 28.56 -4.20 -22.69
CA GLU A 13 27.36 -3.84 -23.46
C GLU A 13 26.12 -4.57 -22.93
N GLU A 14 26.24 -5.89 -22.74
CA GLU A 14 25.16 -6.72 -22.20
C GLU A 14 24.81 -6.31 -20.76
N ASN A 15 25.82 -6.09 -19.91
CA ASN A 15 25.60 -5.61 -18.54
C ASN A 15 24.88 -4.25 -18.50
N LYS A 16 25.19 -3.34 -19.43
CA LYS A 16 24.48 -2.07 -19.54
C LYS A 16 23.01 -2.29 -19.88
N LYS A 17 22.71 -3.12 -20.88
CA LYS A 17 21.33 -3.48 -21.28
C LYS A 17 20.56 -4.15 -20.14
N LEU A 18 21.21 -5.05 -19.39
CA LEU A 18 20.62 -5.71 -18.23
C LEU A 18 20.27 -4.71 -17.13
N LYS A 19 21.19 -3.80 -16.78
CA LYS A 19 20.92 -2.75 -15.79
C LYS A 19 19.77 -1.84 -16.20
N GLU A 20 19.70 -1.47 -17.48
CA GLU A 20 18.57 -0.69 -18.02
C GLU A 20 17.24 -1.44 -17.90
N LYS A 21 17.23 -2.74 -18.20
CA LYS A 21 16.02 -3.58 -18.07
C LYS A 21 15.60 -3.73 -16.61
N ILE A 22 16.54 -3.96 -15.69
CA ILE A 22 16.26 -4.01 -14.25
C ILE A 22 15.64 -2.69 -13.78
N GLY A 23 16.22 -1.54 -14.14
CA GLY A 23 15.70 -0.25 -13.75
C GLY A 23 14.29 0.04 -14.30
N LYS A 24 13.95 -0.47 -15.50
CA LYS A 24 12.58 -0.39 -16.02
C LYS A 24 11.61 -1.25 -15.20
N LEU A 25 11.98 -2.49 -14.92
CA LEU A 25 11.17 -3.41 -14.13
C LEU A 25 10.92 -2.90 -12.71
N GLU A 26 11.93 -2.31 -12.06
CA GLU A 26 11.77 -1.72 -10.72
C GLU A 26 10.75 -0.58 -10.72
N LYS A 27 10.78 0.29 -11.74
CA LYS A 27 9.81 1.38 -11.91
C LYS A 27 8.40 0.86 -12.15
N GLU A 28 8.24 -0.16 -12.98
CA GLU A 28 6.94 -0.80 -13.22
C GLU A 28 6.39 -1.43 -11.93
N ILE A 29 7.22 -2.14 -11.17
CA ILE A 29 6.83 -2.72 -9.88
C ILE A 29 6.39 -1.63 -8.91
N GLU A 30 7.12 -0.51 -8.84
CA GLU A 30 6.74 0.62 -8.00
C GLU A 30 5.41 1.23 -8.43
N HIS A 31 5.21 1.42 -9.74
CA HIS A 31 3.96 1.93 -10.29
C HIS A 31 2.77 1.03 -9.91
N PHE A 32 2.87 -0.28 -10.15
CA PHE A 32 1.81 -1.22 -9.78
C PHE A 32 1.55 -1.26 -8.27
N LYS A 33 2.59 -1.14 -7.44
CA LYS A 33 2.43 -1.05 -5.98
C LYS A 33 1.68 0.22 -5.56
N ARG A 34 1.89 1.34 -6.25
CA ARG A 34 1.18 2.60 -5.99
C ARG A 34 -0.27 2.51 -6.45
N GLU A 35 -0.52 2.03 -7.66
CA GLU A 35 -1.88 1.85 -8.18
C GLU A 35 -2.73 0.95 -7.28
N LYS A 36 -2.18 -0.20 -6.86
CA LYS A 36 -2.86 -1.13 -5.93
C LYS A 36 -3.19 -0.51 -4.56
N LYS A 37 -2.52 0.58 -4.18
CA LYS A 37 -2.73 1.29 -2.91
C LYS A 37 -3.51 2.59 -3.07
N SER A 38 -3.85 3.00 -4.28
CA SER A 38 -4.47 4.30 -4.57
C SER A 38 -5.84 4.48 -3.88
N ASN A 39 -6.59 3.40 -3.74
CA ASN A 39 -7.90 3.34 -3.08
C ASN A 39 -7.82 2.89 -1.60
N ASN A 40 -6.62 2.78 -1.04
CA ASN A 40 -6.44 2.41 0.36
C ASN A 40 -6.28 3.64 1.24
N LEU A 41 -7.19 3.80 2.17
CA LEU A 41 -7.11 4.77 3.26
C LEU A 41 -6.55 4.10 4.52
N ILE A 42 -5.56 4.74 5.14
CA ILE A 42 -5.02 4.32 6.44
C ILE A 42 -5.45 5.32 7.51
N ILE A 43 -6.24 4.86 8.47
CA ILE A 43 -6.80 5.68 9.56
C ILE A 43 -6.00 5.39 10.84
N PHE A 44 -5.50 6.45 11.48
CA PHE A 44 -4.78 6.36 12.75
C PHE A 44 -5.60 6.98 13.89
N GLY A 45 -5.34 6.56 15.13
CA GLY A 45 -5.94 7.17 16.32
C GLY A 45 -7.35 6.69 16.67
N LEU A 46 -7.94 5.77 15.90
CA LEU A 46 -9.22 5.16 16.24
C LEU A 46 -9.04 4.23 17.44
N VAL A 47 -9.73 4.48 18.56
CA VAL A 47 -9.68 3.62 19.76
C VAL A 47 -10.09 2.19 19.40
N GLU A 48 -9.40 1.19 19.95
CA GLU A 48 -9.78 -0.22 19.78
C GLU A 48 -10.87 -0.57 20.78
N GLY A 49 -12.04 -0.95 20.28
CA GLY A 49 -13.19 -1.38 21.09
C GLY A 49 -14.21 -2.22 20.32
N GLU A 50 -13.99 -2.40 19.02
CA GLU A 50 -14.79 -3.23 18.14
C GLU A 50 -14.53 -4.73 18.36
N ASN A 51 -15.61 -5.51 18.37
CA ASN A 51 -15.60 -6.97 18.40
C ASN A 51 -15.81 -7.58 17.00
N SER A 52 -16.25 -6.76 16.04
CA SER A 52 -16.53 -7.19 14.66
C SER A 52 -16.15 -6.13 13.63
N THR A 53 -15.98 -6.55 12.37
CA THR A 53 -15.76 -5.64 11.25
C THR A 53 -16.94 -4.70 11.01
N ALA A 54 -18.17 -5.12 11.33
CA ALA A 54 -19.37 -4.29 11.21
C ALA A 54 -19.34 -3.13 12.23
N GLU A 55 -18.97 -3.42 13.48
CA GLU A 55 -18.77 -2.38 14.51
C GLU A 55 -17.65 -1.41 14.11
N LEU A 56 -16.55 -1.93 13.55
CA LEU A 56 -15.47 -1.09 13.02
C LEU A 56 -15.96 -0.15 11.92
N PHE A 57 -16.79 -0.64 11.02
CA PHE A 57 -17.36 0.15 9.93
C PHE A 57 -18.27 1.25 10.47
N GLN A 58 -19.16 0.94 11.42
CA GLN A 58 -20.04 1.95 12.01
C GLN A 58 -19.24 3.05 12.72
N ASN A 59 -18.22 2.68 13.52
CA ASN A 59 -17.34 3.64 14.17
C ASN A 59 -16.66 4.58 13.16
N ILE A 60 -16.21 4.04 12.03
CA ILE A 60 -15.60 4.86 10.97
C ILE A 60 -16.63 5.73 10.27
N LYS A 61 -17.80 5.18 9.93
CA LYS A 61 -18.90 5.92 9.30
C LYS A 61 -19.33 7.11 10.14
N GLU A 62 -19.45 6.94 11.45
CA GLU A 62 -19.78 8.01 12.39
C GLU A 62 -18.69 9.08 12.46
N ASN A 63 -17.42 8.69 12.58
CA ASN A 63 -16.30 9.64 12.62
C ASN A 63 -16.17 10.42 11.30
N PHE A 64 -16.31 9.75 10.15
CA PHE A 64 -16.28 10.40 8.83
C PHE A 64 -17.41 11.42 8.67
N LYS A 65 -18.60 11.07 9.12
CA LYS A 65 -19.75 11.98 9.09
C LYS A 65 -19.56 13.15 10.05
N LYS A 66 -19.04 12.91 11.25
CA LYS A 66 -18.86 13.94 12.29
C LYS A 66 -17.75 14.91 11.95
N ASP A 67 -16.59 14.41 11.55
CA ASP A 67 -15.37 15.21 11.41
C ASP A 67 -15.19 15.78 9.99
N LEU A 68 -15.68 15.06 8.97
CA LEU A 68 -15.51 15.42 7.56
C LEU A 68 -16.82 15.68 6.81
N ASN A 69 -17.98 15.41 7.43
CA ASN A 69 -19.29 15.44 6.78
C ASN A 69 -19.38 14.57 5.51
N ILE A 70 -18.63 13.47 5.50
CA ILE A 70 -18.64 12.48 4.40
C ILE A 70 -19.60 11.35 4.77
N LYS A 71 -20.48 10.97 3.84
CA LYS A 71 -21.31 9.76 3.97
C LYS A 71 -20.55 8.60 3.35
N LEU A 72 -20.38 7.54 4.13
CA LEU A 72 -19.77 6.29 3.69
C LEU A 72 -20.83 5.18 3.76
N GLU A 73 -21.03 4.47 2.66
CA GLU A 73 -21.94 3.34 2.57
C GLU A 73 -21.18 2.01 2.49
N GLU A 74 -21.81 0.92 2.95
CA GLU A 74 -21.14 -0.40 3.03
C GLU A 74 -20.74 -0.92 1.66
N ASN A 75 -21.54 -0.61 0.64
CA ASN A 75 -21.28 -0.96 -0.75
C ASN A 75 -20.14 -0.15 -1.39
N GLU A 76 -19.55 0.82 -0.69
CA GLU A 76 -18.39 1.57 -1.17
C GLU A 76 -17.06 1.00 -0.62
N VAL A 77 -17.13 0.09 0.35
CA VAL A 77 -15.95 -0.47 1.02
C VAL A 77 -15.69 -1.90 0.55
N ASN A 78 -14.50 -2.13 0.01
CA ASN A 78 -14.03 -3.45 -0.41
C ASN A 78 -13.45 -4.25 0.77
N LYS A 79 -12.61 -3.60 1.58
CA LYS A 79 -11.91 -4.26 2.68
C LYS A 79 -11.74 -3.32 3.86
N LEU A 80 -12.01 -3.84 5.06
CA LEU A 80 -11.84 -3.10 6.30
C LEU A 80 -11.22 -3.99 7.37
N ASN A 81 -10.04 -3.61 7.87
CA ASN A 81 -9.39 -4.34 8.97
C ASN A 81 -8.30 -3.52 9.67
N ARG A 82 -8.04 -3.82 10.95
CA ARG A 82 -6.87 -3.32 11.68
C ARG A 82 -5.58 -3.90 11.09
N LEU A 83 -4.51 -3.11 11.08
CA LEU A 83 -3.19 -3.47 10.60
C LEU A 83 -2.28 -3.88 11.76
N GLY A 84 -1.67 -5.06 11.64
CA GLY A 84 -0.67 -5.56 12.59
C GLY A 84 -1.26 -6.38 13.74
N LYS A 85 -0.36 -6.90 14.58
CA LYS A 85 -0.69 -7.69 15.77
C LYS A 85 -1.13 -6.76 16.92
N PRO A 86 -2.06 -7.20 17.79
CA PRO A 86 -2.39 -6.46 19.00
C PRO A 86 -1.10 -6.20 19.79
N LYS A 87 -0.84 -4.94 20.13
CA LYS A 87 0.28 -4.57 20.98
C LYS A 87 -0.26 -4.29 22.38
N ALA A 88 0.51 -4.65 23.40
CA ALA A 88 0.19 -4.37 24.81
C ALA A 88 0.36 -2.88 25.16
N GLU A 89 1.05 -2.11 24.32
CA GLU A 89 1.19 -0.67 24.47
C GLU A 89 -0.10 0.06 24.09
N ASN A 90 -0.42 1.13 24.81
CA ASN A 90 -1.61 1.98 24.71
C ASN A 90 -1.86 2.67 23.33
N LYS A 91 -1.23 2.21 22.26
CA LYS A 91 -1.34 2.79 20.92
C LYS A 91 -2.28 1.94 20.05
N PRO A 92 -3.45 2.48 19.64
CA PRO A 92 -4.37 1.75 18.79
C PRO A 92 -3.75 1.43 17.44
N ARG A 93 -4.05 0.24 16.90
CA ARG A 93 -3.62 -0.21 15.59
C ARG A 93 -4.26 0.63 14.48
N PRO A 94 -3.51 0.97 13.42
CA PRO A 94 -4.08 1.64 12.26
C PRO A 94 -5.16 0.78 11.61
N VAL A 95 -6.16 1.41 11.00
CA VAL A 95 -7.18 0.72 10.19
C VAL A 95 -6.86 0.90 8.72
N LEU A 96 -6.88 -0.20 7.97
CA LEU A 96 -6.95 -0.19 6.52
C LEU A 96 -8.42 -0.17 6.11
N CYS A 97 -8.80 0.83 5.33
CA CYS A 97 -10.06 0.90 4.62
C CYS A 97 -9.76 0.98 3.11
N SER A 98 -10.09 -0.08 2.37
CA SER A 98 -9.98 -0.12 0.92
C SER A 98 -11.35 0.17 0.31
N LEU A 99 -11.43 1.20 -0.53
CA LEU A 99 -12.65 1.56 -1.23
C LEU A 99 -12.81 0.75 -2.52
N LEU A 100 -14.05 0.52 -2.95
CA LEU A 100 -14.32 0.03 -4.31
C LEU A 100 -13.94 1.14 -5.31
N SER A 101 -13.30 0.71 -6.40
CA SER A 101 -12.97 1.57 -7.53
C SER A 101 -14.05 1.52 -8.59
#